data_AF-A0AAU0WVN5-F1
#
_entry.id   AF-A0AAU0WVN5-F1
#
_cell.length_a   1.000
_cell.length_b   1.000
_cell.length_c   1.000
_cell.angle_alpha   90.00
_cell.angle_beta   90.00
_cell.angle_gamma   90.00
#
_symmetry.space_group_name_H-M   'P 1'
#
loop_
_entity.id
_entity.type
_entity.pdbx_description
1 polymer ?
#
loop_
_entity_poly.entity_id
_entity_poly.type
_entity_poly.pdbx_seq_one_letter_code
_entity_poly.pdbx_strand_id
1 'polypeptide(L)'
;MHERNETPLERADRNFGELLQELRVIQTGVQFLFAFLLTLAFTSRFPELDTVQRTTYVTTLLLTVIAAALFTAPAAVHRMLFSLGAKPQIVRVSSRLAAYGMVALVLALSGSVLLVVDVTVGRAGGIAAGVGTFCVCTGLWGLLPWLLRRAVLRRVG
;
A
#
# COMPACT_ATOMS: atom_id res chain seq x y z
N MET A 1 -12.33 5.28 30.74
CA MET A 1 -12.40 4.16 31.71
C MET A 1 -13.27 2.99 31.21
N HIS A 2 -13.04 2.47 30.00
CA HIS A 2 -13.73 1.26 29.47
C HIS A 2 -12.80 0.06 29.27
N GLU A 3 -11.49 0.21 29.47
CA GLU A 3 -10.47 -0.81 29.10
C GLU A 3 -10.48 -2.08 29.96
N ARG A 4 -11.17 -2.11 31.10
CA ARG A 4 -11.00 -3.18 32.10
C ARG A 4 -11.87 -4.43 31.92
N ASN A 5 -12.88 -4.41 31.04
CA ASN A 5 -13.84 -5.53 30.85
C ASN A 5 -13.98 -6.02 29.40
N GLU A 6 -13.02 -5.69 28.52
CA GLU A 6 -13.10 -6.10 27.12
C GLU A 6 -12.59 -7.54 26.93
N THR A 7 -13.41 -8.40 26.32
CA THR A 7 -13.02 -9.77 25.99
C THR A 7 -11.95 -9.78 24.89
N PRO A 8 -11.12 -10.83 24.77
CA PRO A 8 -10.14 -10.95 23.69
C PRO A 8 -10.77 -10.85 22.29
N LEU A 9 -12.03 -11.28 22.15
CA LEU A 9 -12.79 -11.24 20.90
C LEU A 9 -13.25 -9.82 20.55
N GLU A 10 -13.68 -9.03 21.53
CA GLU A 10 -14.07 -7.61 21.33
C GLU A 10 -12.85 -6.76 20.99
N ARG A 11 -11.71 -6.99 21.67
CA ARG A 11 -10.45 -6.30 21.34
C ARG A 11 -9.97 -6.60 19.92
N ALA A 12 -10.11 -7.85 19.46
CA ALA A 12 -9.75 -8.24 18.10
C ALA A 12 -10.63 -7.55 17.05
N ASP A 13 -11.94 -7.44 17.29
CA ASP A 13 -12.86 -6.71 16.40
C ASP A 13 -12.54 -5.22 16.35
N ARG A 14 -12.24 -4.59 17.51
CA ARG A 14 -11.87 -3.18 17.55
C ARG A 14 -10.60 -2.91 16.75
N ASN A 15 -9.52 -3.66 17.02
CA ASN A 15 -8.26 -3.54 16.30
C ASN A 15 -8.44 -3.78 14.79
N PHE A 16 -9.33 -4.69 14.41
CA PHE A 16 -9.65 -4.95 13.01
C PHE A 16 -10.42 -3.79 12.38
N GLY A 17 -11.37 -3.19 13.10
CA GLY A 17 -12.08 -1.99 12.67
C GLY A 17 -11.13 -0.80 12.43
N GLU A 18 -10.19 -0.58 13.35
CA GLU A 18 -9.13 0.43 13.20
C GLU A 18 -8.28 0.17 11.96
N LEU A 19 -7.82 -1.08 11.75
CA LEU A 19 -7.08 -1.47 10.55
C LEU A 19 -7.87 -1.19 9.27
N LEU A 20 -9.17 -1.54 9.21
CA LEU A 20 -9.99 -1.27 8.04
C LEU A 20 -10.17 0.22 7.76
N GLN A 21 -10.22 1.04 8.82
CA GLN A 21 -10.29 2.48 8.68
C GLN A 21 -8.99 3.05 8.11
N GLU A 22 -7.84 2.62 8.62
CA GLU A 22 -6.53 2.99 8.09
C GLU A 22 -6.38 2.57 6.61
N LEU A 23 -6.77 1.33 6.29
CA LEU A 23 -6.74 0.82 4.92
C LEU A 23 -7.64 1.62 3.98
N ARG A 24 -8.79 2.10 4.46
CA ARG A 24 -9.70 2.92 3.65
C ARG A 24 -9.07 4.25 3.25
N VAL A 25 -8.28 4.87 4.14
CA VAL A 25 -7.54 6.10 3.82
C VAL A 25 -6.53 5.84 2.70
N ILE A 26 -5.80 4.73 2.79
CA ILE A 26 -4.80 4.34 1.78
C ILE A 26 -5.49 3.98 0.44
N GLN A 27 -6.63 3.32 0.52
CA GLN A 27 -7.37 2.82 -0.65
C GLN A 27 -7.78 3.94 -1.60
N THR A 28 -8.16 5.11 -1.08
CA THR A 28 -8.47 6.28 -1.91
C THR A 28 -7.26 6.71 -2.74
N GLY A 29 -6.06 6.74 -2.15
CA GLY A 29 -4.83 7.07 -2.89
C GLY A 29 -4.53 6.07 -4.02
N VAL A 30 -4.74 4.78 -3.76
CA VAL A 30 -4.56 3.71 -4.77
C VAL A 30 -5.54 3.88 -5.93
N GLN A 31 -6.79 4.24 -5.65
CA GLN A 31 -7.79 4.48 -6.70
C GLN A 31 -7.44 5.66 -7.60
N PHE A 32 -6.95 6.77 -7.01
CA PHE A 32 -6.49 7.90 -7.79
C PHE A 32 -5.29 7.54 -8.68
N LEU A 33 -4.31 6.82 -8.13
CA LEU A 33 -3.17 6.32 -8.90
C LEU A 33 -3.63 5.43 -10.07
N PHE A 34 -4.54 4.50 -9.80
CA PHE A 34 -5.08 3.59 -10.80
C PHE A 34 -5.82 4.35 -11.91
N ALA A 35 -6.69 5.29 -11.56
CA ALA A 35 -7.42 6.11 -12.52
C ALA A 35 -6.47 6.94 -13.39
N PHE A 36 -5.48 7.58 -12.77
CA PHE A 36 -4.47 8.36 -13.50
C PHE A 36 -3.70 7.51 -14.51
N LEU A 37 -3.24 6.32 -14.09
CA LEU A 37 -2.57 5.39 -15.00
C LEU A 37 -3.51 4.94 -16.12
N LEU A 38 -4.76 4.61 -15.84
CA LEU A 38 -5.71 4.27 -16.90
C LEU A 38 -5.90 5.42 -17.90
N THR A 39 -6.07 6.66 -17.42
CA THR A 39 -6.19 7.83 -18.29
C THR A 39 -4.97 7.99 -19.19
N LEU A 40 -3.76 7.79 -18.67
CA LEU A 40 -2.51 7.89 -19.46
C LEU A 40 -2.53 6.98 -20.71
N ALA A 41 -3.10 5.77 -20.63
CA ALA A 41 -3.17 4.86 -21.78
C ALA A 41 -4.03 5.37 -22.95
N PHE A 42 -4.99 6.24 -22.67
CA PHE A 42 -5.88 6.81 -23.68
C PHE A 42 -5.42 8.19 -24.18
N THR A 43 -4.28 8.69 -23.69
CA THR A 43 -3.72 9.95 -24.19
C THR A 43 -3.04 9.74 -25.55
N SER A 44 -3.06 10.78 -26.39
CA SER A 44 -2.35 10.79 -27.68
C SER A 44 -0.83 10.58 -27.54
N ARG A 45 -0.28 10.81 -26.35
CA ARG A 45 1.14 10.62 -26.01
C ARG A 45 1.51 9.15 -25.81
N PHE A 46 0.55 8.27 -25.50
CA PHE A 46 0.84 6.87 -25.16
C PHE A 46 1.52 6.07 -26.29
N PRO A 47 1.12 6.22 -27.58
CA PRO A 47 1.80 5.56 -28.69
C PRO A 47 3.26 6.01 -28.89
N GLU A 48 3.61 7.22 -28.45
CA GLU A 48 4.96 7.80 -28.54
C GLU A 48 5.91 7.27 -27.46
N LEU A 49 5.40 6.55 -26.46
CA LEU A 49 6.24 5.98 -25.40
C LEU A 49 7.17 4.90 -25.95
N ASP A 50 8.44 4.98 -25.54
CA ASP A 50 9.40 3.93 -25.82
C ASP A 50 9.07 2.62 -25.11
N THR A 51 9.76 1.54 -25.47
CA THR A 51 9.52 0.21 -24.92
C THR A 51 9.66 0.17 -23.40
N VAL A 52 10.67 0.86 -22.83
CA VAL A 52 10.93 0.85 -21.39
C VAL A 52 9.86 1.61 -20.63
N GLN A 53 9.41 2.75 -21.14
CA GLN A 53 8.29 3.53 -20.60
C GLN A 53 7.01 2.71 -20.61
N ARG A 54 6.71 2.03 -21.71
CA ARG A 54 5.52 1.19 -21.83
C ARG A 54 5.55 0.00 -20.88
N THR A 55 6.68 -0.68 -20.76
CA THR A 55 6.85 -1.78 -19.79
C THR A 55 6.71 -1.27 -18.36
N THR A 56 7.36 -0.16 -18.03
CA THR A 56 7.25 0.48 -16.70
C THR A 56 5.81 0.84 -16.38
N TYR A 57 5.09 1.43 -17.34
CA TYR A 57 3.67 1.74 -17.23
C TYR A 57 2.83 0.50 -16.90
N VAL A 58 2.96 -0.57 -17.68
CA VAL A 58 2.18 -1.80 -17.49
C VAL A 58 2.52 -2.44 -16.13
N THR A 59 3.80 -2.54 -15.78
CA THR A 59 4.21 -3.07 -14.47
C THR A 59 3.64 -2.24 -13.32
N THR A 60 3.69 -0.92 -13.44
CA THR A 60 3.14 0.01 -12.42
C THR A 60 1.63 -0.13 -12.28
N LEU A 61 0.91 -0.25 -13.40
CA LEU A 61 -0.53 -0.46 -13.41
C LEU A 61 -0.90 -1.78 -12.72
N LEU A 62 -0.21 -2.87 -13.05
CA LEU A 62 -0.44 -4.18 -12.42
C LEU A 62 -0.14 -4.15 -10.91
N LEU A 63 0.95 -3.51 -10.49
CA LEU A 63 1.28 -3.32 -9.07
C LEU A 63 0.18 -2.53 -8.34
N THR A 64 -0.38 -1.51 -8.98
CA THR A 64 -1.49 -0.71 -8.42
C THR A 64 -2.74 -1.58 -8.23
N VAL A 65 -3.08 -2.42 -9.22
CA VAL A 65 -4.20 -3.36 -9.11
C VAL A 65 -3.98 -4.39 -7.99
N ILE A 66 -2.76 -4.93 -7.89
CA ILE A 66 -2.38 -5.85 -6.80
C ILE A 66 -2.53 -5.17 -5.44
N ALA A 67 -2.05 -3.94 -5.28
CA ALA A 67 -2.20 -3.18 -4.04
C ALA A 67 -3.69 -2.97 -3.69
N ALA A 68 -4.52 -2.57 -4.67
CA ALA A 68 -5.95 -2.38 -4.46
C ALA A 68 -6.66 -3.67 -4.01
N ALA A 69 -6.33 -4.80 -4.66
CA ALA A 69 -6.87 -6.11 -4.31
C ALA A 69 -6.46 -6.52 -2.88
N LEU A 70 -5.17 -6.34 -2.54
CA LEU A 70 -4.64 -6.68 -1.21
C LEU A 70 -5.24 -5.83 -0.09
N PHE A 71 -5.52 -4.54 -0.33
CA PHE A 71 -6.18 -3.68 0.66
C PHE A 71 -7.69 -3.97 0.80
N THR A 72 -8.34 -4.46 -0.25
CA THR A 72 -9.76 -4.84 -0.20
C THR A 72 -9.96 -6.24 0.42
N ALA A 73 -8.98 -7.13 0.28
CA ALA A 73 -9.06 -8.51 0.73
C ALA A 73 -9.39 -8.67 2.24
N PRO A 74 -8.84 -7.91 3.20
CA PRO A 74 -9.22 -7.96 4.60
C PRO A 74 -10.73 -7.86 4.86
N ALA A 75 -11.41 -6.94 4.17
CA ALA A 75 -12.86 -6.77 4.32
C ALA A 75 -13.63 -7.98 3.79
N ALA A 76 -13.16 -8.59 2.70
CA ALA A 76 -13.73 -9.80 2.13
C ALA A 76 -13.51 -11.03 3.04
N VAL A 77 -12.28 -11.21 3.54
CA VAL A 77 -11.93 -12.28 4.49
C VAL A 77 -12.80 -12.18 5.74
N HIS A 78 -12.94 -10.98 6.30
CA HIS A 78 -13.81 -10.76 7.45
C HIS A 78 -15.26 -11.12 7.13
N ARG A 79 -15.82 -10.62 6.02
CA ARG A 79 -17.20 -10.95 5.62
C ARG A 79 -17.45 -12.45 5.46
N MET A 80 -16.47 -13.21 4.98
CA MET A 80 -16.61 -14.66 4.75
C MET A 80 -16.35 -15.52 6.00
N LEU A 81 -15.39 -15.15 6.85
CA LEU A 81 -14.96 -15.99 7.99
C LEU A 81 -15.52 -15.53 9.34
N PHE A 82 -16.20 -14.39 9.42
CA PHE A 82 -16.76 -13.89 10.68
C PHE A 82 -17.74 -14.88 11.33
N SER A 83 -18.52 -15.61 10.52
CA SER A 83 -19.47 -16.63 11.00
C SER A 83 -18.80 -17.87 11.62
N LEU A 84 -17.50 -18.08 11.38
CA LEU A 84 -16.76 -19.28 11.83
C LEU A 84 -16.02 -19.09 13.17
N GLY A 85 -16.13 -17.91 13.82
CA GLY A 85 -15.53 -17.66 15.13
C GLY A 85 -14.00 -17.59 15.18
N ALA A 86 -13.30 -17.69 14.04
CA ALA A 86 -11.84 -17.72 13.92
C ALA A 86 -11.19 -16.32 13.90
N LYS A 87 -11.55 -15.46 14.86
CA LYS A 87 -11.15 -14.04 14.88
C LYS A 87 -9.63 -13.79 14.88
N PRO A 88 -8.80 -14.51 15.67
CA PRO A 88 -7.34 -14.27 15.69
C PRO A 88 -6.67 -14.56 14.35
N GLN A 89 -7.14 -15.57 13.62
CA GLN A 89 -6.62 -15.91 12.29
C GLN A 89 -6.95 -14.82 11.27
N ILE A 90 -8.17 -14.28 11.30
CA ILE A 90 -8.61 -13.19 10.40
C ILE A 90 -7.68 -11.98 10.56
N VAL A 91 -7.45 -11.51 11.80
CA VAL A 91 -6.58 -10.35 12.06
C VAL A 91 -5.16 -10.59 11.53
N ARG A 92 -4.59 -11.78 11.75
CA ARG A 92 -3.23 -12.11 11.32
C ARG A 92 -3.10 -12.17 9.79
N VAL A 93 -4.09 -12.75 9.10
CA VAL A 93 -4.13 -12.80 7.63
C VAL A 93 -4.31 -11.39 7.06
N SER A 94 -5.24 -10.61 7.60
CA SER A 94 -5.51 -9.24 7.17
C SER A 94 -4.31 -8.32 7.36
N SER A 95 -3.58 -8.44 8.47
CA SER A 95 -2.34 -7.69 8.70
C SER A 95 -1.25 -8.05 7.68
N ARG A 96 -1.11 -9.33 7.31
CA ARG A 96 -0.17 -9.75 6.26
C ARG A 96 -0.56 -9.24 4.88
N LEU A 97 -1.85 -9.31 4.54
CA LEU A 97 -2.37 -8.75 3.28
C LEU A 97 -2.13 -7.24 3.19
N ALA A 98 -2.38 -6.51 4.28
CA ALA A 98 -2.08 -5.08 4.37
C ALA A 98 -0.57 -4.80 4.18
N ALA A 99 0.30 -5.60 4.81
CA ALA A 99 1.74 -5.46 4.64
C ALA A 99 2.21 -5.70 3.20
N TYR A 100 1.73 -6.76 2.53
CA TYR A 100 2.03 -7.01 1.12
C TYR A 100 1.46 -5.92 0.21
N GLY A 101 0.25 -5.42 0.52
CA GLY A 101 -0.37 -4.30 -0.19
C GLY A 101 0.48 -3.03 -0.10
N MET A 102 1.05 -2.77 1.07
CA MET A 102 1.97 -1.64 1.27
C MET A 102 3.22 -1.76 0.41
N VAL A 103 3.83 -2.94 0.32
CA VAL A 103 4.99 -3.17 -0.56
C VAL A 103 4.62 -2.94 -2.02
N ALA A 104 3.51 -3.50 -2.49
CA ALA A 104 3.02 -3.28 -3.84
C ALA A 104 2.75 -1.79 -4.13
N LEU A 105 2.18 -1.07 -3.17
CA LEU A 105 1.91 0.37 -3.27
C LEU A 105 3.20 1.19 -3.38
N VAL A 106 4.23 0.90 -2.57
CA VAL A 106 5.54 1.57 -2.67
C VAL A 106 6.13 1.42 -4.06
N LEU A 107 6.09 0.20 -4.61
CA LEU A 107 6.61 -0.08 -5.95
C LEU A 107 5.77 0.63 -7.02
N ALA A 108 4.45 0.66 -6.88
CA ALA A 108 3.56 1.37 -7.79
C ALA A 108 3.80 2.88 -7.79
N LEU A 109 3.92 3.52 -6.62
CA LEU A 109 4.21 4.95 -6.53
C LEU A 109 5.58 5.29 -7.11
N SER A 110 6.59 4.47 -6.79
CA SER A 110 7.95 4.66 -7.31
C SER A 110 7.99 4.51 -8.83
N GLY A 111 7.31 3.50 -9.38
CA GLY A 111 7.20 3.28 -10.82
C GLY A 111 6.41 4.38 -11.54
N SER A 112 5.36 4.91 -10.90
CA SER A 112 4.58 6.02 -11.44
C SER A 112 5.39 7.31 -11.51
N VAL A 113 6.11 7.66 -10.44
CA VAL A 113 6.99 8.84 -10.44
C VAL A 113 8.13 8.66 -11.44
N LEU A 114 8.74 7.47 -11.49
CA LEU A 114 9.78 7.15 -12.48
C LEU A 114 9.26 7.40 -13.89
N LEU A 115 8.09 6.86 -14.24
CA LEU A 115 7.49 7.02 -15.56
C LEU A 115 7.22 8.49 -15.90
N VAL A 116 6.58 9.22 -15.00
CA VAL A 116 6.20 10.62 -15.23
C VAL A 116 7.44 11.50 -15.40
N VAL A 117 8.46 11.32 -14.57
CA VAL A 117 9.70 12.11 -14.65
C VAL A 117 10.55 11.69 -15.84
N ASP A 118 10.57 10.41 -16.21
CA ASP A 118 11.24 9.92 -17.41
C ASP A 118 10.64 10.53 -18.69
N VAL A 119 9.31 10.60 -18.79
CA VAL A 119 8.62 11.22 -19.93
C VAL A 119 8.85 12.74 -20.02
N THR A 120 9.10 13.42 -18.89
CA THR A 120 9.19 14.89 -18.83
C THR A 120 10.62 15.43 -18.86
N VAL A 121 11.56 14.78 -18.17
CA VAL A 121 12.94 15.22 -17.95
C VAL A 121 13.96 14.22 -18.52
N GLY A 122 13.52 13.02 -18.89
CA GLY A 122 14.35 11.96 -19.45
C GLY A 122 14.79 10.91 -18.42
N ARG A 123 15.40 9.83 -18.92
CA ARG A 123 15.66 8.59 -18.18
C ARG A 123 16.42 8.77 -16.87
N ALA A 124 17.46 9.59 -16.87
CA ALA A 124 18.28 9.83 -15.68
C ALA A 124 17.47 10.51 -14.58
N GLY A 125 16.65 11.51 -14.93
CA GLY A 125 15.74 12.17 -14.00
C GLY A 125 14.67 11.20 -13.48
N GLY A 126 14.11 10.38 -14.38
CA GLY A 126 13.15 9.33 -14.03
C GLY A 126 13.69 8.36 -12.99
N ILE A 127 14.89 7.81 -13.22
CA ILE A 127 15.54 6.88 -12.30
C ILE A 127 15.81 7.56 -10.94
N ALA A 128 16.36 8.78 -10.94
CA ALA A 128 16.64 9.51 -9.71
C ALA A 128 15.37 9.76 -8.89
N ALA A 129 14.29 10.20 -9.54
CA ALA A 129 13.00 10.45 -8.89
C ALA A 129 12.32 9.16 -8.40
N GLY A 130 12.39 8.08 -9.19
CA GLY A 130 11.87 6.76 -8.79
C GLY A 130 12.59 6.18 -7.58
N VAL A 131 13.93 6.22 -7.58
CA VAL A 131 14.75 5.78 -6.44
C VAL A 131 14.51 6.68 -5.23
N GLY A 132 14.46 8.00 -5.41
CA GLY A 132 14.14 8.94 -4.33
C GLY A 132 12.79 8.67 -3.70
N THR A 133 11.75 8.45 -4.52
CA THR A 133 10.40 8.07 -4.07
C THR A 133 10.43 6.77 -3.29
N PHE A 134 11.11 5.74 -3.80
CA PHE A 134 11.27 4.46 -3.13
C PHE A 134 11.93 4.62 -1.76
N CYS A 135 13.04 5.36 -1.68
CA CYS A 135 13.76 5.63 -0.44
C CYS A 135 12.91 6.40 0.57
N VAL A 136 12.16 7.42 0.14
CA VAL A 136 11.27 8.19 1.02
C VAL A 136 10.14 7.31 1.54
N CYS A 137 9.46 6.56 0.68
CA CYS A 137 8.35 5.69 1.08
C CYS A 137 8.82 4.57 2.01
N THR A 138 9.90 3.85 1.67
CA THR A 138 10.45 2.80 2.54
C THR A 138 11.03 3.35 3.84
N GLY A 139 11.61 4.56 3.79
CA GLY A 139 12.10 5.29 4.96
C GLY A 139 10.97 5.64 5.93
N LEU A 140 9.91 6.26 5.42
CA LEU A 140 8.80 6.74 6.22
C LEU A 140 7.89 5.61 6.72
N TRP A 141 7.63 4.60 5.89
CA TRP A 141 6.69 3.52 6.21
C TRP A 141 7.36 2.29 6.83
N GLY A 142 8.66 2.10 6.63
CA GLY A 142 9.41 0.96 7.16
C GLY A 142 10.41 1.34 8.25
N LEU A 143 11.36 2.22 7.93
CA LEU A 143 12.43 2.61 8.87
C LEU A 143 11.90 3.38 10.07
N LEU A 144 11.04 4.39 9.87
CA LEU A 144 10.51 5.22 10.95
C LEU A 144 9.77 4.39 12.03
N PRO A 145 8.77 3.54 11.70
CA PRO A 145 8.10 2.73 12.72
C PRO A 145 9.04 1.73 13.39
N TRP A 146 10.03 1.20 12.66
CA TRP A 146 11.03 0.31 13.23
C TRP A 146 11.97 1.01 14.21
N LEU A 147 12.42 2.24 13.90
CA LEU A 147 13.22 3.07 14.78
C LEU A 147 12.45 3.47 16.03
N LEU A 148 11.18 3.87 15.89
CA LEU A 148 10.29 4.18 17.01
C LEU A 148 10.08 2.96 17.91
N ARG A 149 9.82 1.79 17.33
CA ARG A 149 9.71 0.53 18.08
C ARG A 149 10.98 0.23 18.87
N ARG A 150 12.16 0.42 18.28
CA ARG A 150 13.45 0.26 18.97
C ARG A 150 13.64 1.27 20.10
N ALA A 151 13.27 2.53 19.89
CA ALA A 151 13.39 3.58 20.88
C ALA A 151 12.48 3.35 22.11
N VAL A 152 11.26 2.87 21.89
CA VAL A 152 10.33 2.52 22.97
C VAL A 152 10.83 1.32 23.78
N LEU A 153 11.29 0.25 23.10
CA LEU A 153 11.83 -0.93 23.79
C LEU A 153 13.07 -0.61 24.65
N ARG A 154 13.87 0.38 24.25
CA ARG A 154 15.04 0.86 25.03
C ARG A 154 14.67 1.72 26.25
N ARG A 155 13.45 2.24 26.35
CA ARG A 155 12.98 3.02 27.52
C ARG A 155 12.31 2.16 28.59
N VAL A 156 11.91 0.94 28.23
CA VAL A 156 11.13 0.03 29.10
C VAL A 156 11.99 -1.08 29.71
N GLY A 157 13.18 -1.35 29.15
CA GLY A 157 14.19 -2.23 29.74
C GLY A 157 15.26 -1.42 30.47
#